data_AF-A0A661HBW6-F1
#
_entry.id   AF-A0A661HBW6-F1
#
_cell.length_a   1.000
_cell.length_b   1.000
_cell.length_c   1.000
_cell.angle_alpha   90.00
_cell.angle_beta   90.00
_cell.angle_gamma   90.00
#
_symmetry.space_group_name_H-M   'P 1'
#
loop_
_entity.id
_entity.type
_entity.pdbx_description
1 polymer ?
#
loop_
_entity_poly.entity_id
_entity_poly.type
_entity_poly.pdbx_seq_one_letter_code
_entity_poly.pdbx_strand_id
1 'polypeptide(L)'
;MPFFQLIDRNEKNYRLKDLKKLTKAYKPGEIKKELWRHRMLSELSVDALGLMEKLKLSDGNIRYFATRCQQYDISRLRELKREKALIYLTCFVTTRLRISNDSLTQSFLLAYKDFNDQAVAYRDEQVKQQALVLLDQIEKVPQVLNLFVDNTIEDSDEFGTVRRRAFNLIARDQLPLVSQNLAKVKPDKAVFQWDYIDTHFAQVTRNIRPLLLALDFGCRGNTVLERHITTVKATLKLHPPSPPIDGRLVKQGDKKYLTIDSSSDENDKRRIANRHEMYLYKLLNTALHNGDLYVKNSLEFRSFDDYLVNDAIWRQRNKYLHEAGLGWKMQPSGDYLATLKDTLGEKNASVGQRIAAGKNTYIKRKPNSDTLLWSRAVTPKDHTLTERFFAHFDRETIVNVVREVNEETGFLEHFKPTTTPAITLGRRTVQQSTLVKKLCGYQQHNATMLALAEYNRVFKCLHLLDYANDKQLRQVIQESLNRGESVQGLKRALASLGGNQFRGRNPEEMAMWNSCANLLTNCIVYYNALIMSSYKSYCLDAGNEDQIKHLRLIPPA
;
A
#
# COMPACT_ATOMS: atom_id res chain seq x y z
N MET A 1 -38.57 -10.49 -12.84
CA MET A 1 -37.25 -9.81 -12.90
C MET A 1 -37.02 -9.09 -11.58
N PRO A 2 -36.17 -9.64 -10.69
CA PRO A 2 -35.96 -9.12 -9.34
C PRO A 2 -35.34 -7.71 -9.29
N PHE A 3 -34.98 -7.11 -10.43
CA PHE A 3 -34.47 -5.73 -10.46
C PHE A 3 -35.55 -4.66 -10.29
N PHE A 4 -36.79 -4.91 -10.71
CA PHE A 4 -37.88 -3.92 -10.56
C PHE A 4 -38.34 -3.75 -9.12
N GLN A 5 -38.10 -4.76 -8.29
CA GLN A 5 -38.25 -4.74 -6.84
C GLN A 5 -37.48 -3.59 -6.18
N LEU A 6 -36.29 -3.26 -6.72
CA LEU A 6 -35.47 -2.12 -6.25
C LEU A 6 -36.15 -0.76 -6.38
N ILE A 7 -37.06 -0.65 -7.34
CA ILE A 7 -37.81 0.55 -7.63
C ILE A 7 -39.29 0.38 -7.30
N ASP A 8 -39.72 -0.66 -6.58
CA ASP A 8 -41.11 -0.84 -6.14
C ASP A 8 -41.37 -0.08 -4.82
N ARG A 9 -42.57 0.48 -4.64
CA ARG A 9 -43.00 1.22 -3.44
C ARG A 9 -43.33 0.27 -2.29
N ASN A 10 -43.74 -0.96 -2.61
CA ASN A 10 -44.31 -1.91 -1.65
C ASN A 10 -43.25 -2.82 -1.01
N GLU A 11 -42.06 -2.92 -1.60
CA GLU A 11 -40.99 -3.73 -1.02
C GLU A 11 -40.16 -2.98 0.01
N LYS A 12 -40.29 -3.41 1.26
CA LYS A 12 -39.48 -2.91 2.39
C LYS A 12 -38.05 -3.44 2.37
N ASN A 13 -37.81 -4.58 1.73
CA ASN A 13 -36.54 -5.30 1.83
C ASN A 13 -35.47 -4.72 0.89
N TYR A 14 -35.81 -4.27 -0.32
CA TYR A 14 -34.84 -3.88 -1.36
C TYR A 14 -34.90 -2.39 -1.73
N ARG A 15 -34.54 -1.49 -0.82
CA ARG A 15 -34.56 -0.05 -1.11
C ARG A 15 -33.30 0.39 -1.88
N LEU A 16 -33.48 0.80 -3.14
CA LEU A 16 -32.39 1.38 -3.95
C LEU A 16 -31.67 2.53 -3.23
N LYS A 17 -32.40 3.36 -2.47
CA LYS A 17 -31.81 4.46 -1.68
C LYS A 17 -30.75 3.98 -0.69
N ASP A 18 -30.90 2.79 -0.11
CA ASP A 18 -29.96 2.25 0.87
C ASP A 18 -28.74 1.62 0.17
N LEU A 19 -28.93 0.98 -0.99
CA LEU A 19 -27.83 0.43 -1.80
C LEU A 19 -26.94 1.53 -2.41
N LYS A 20 -27.52 2.71 -2.70
CA LYS A 20 -26.79 3.88 -3.21
C LYS A 20 -25.82 4.49 -2.20
N LYS A 21 -26.01 4.26 -0.89
CA LYS A 21 -25.10 4.77 0.14
C LYS A 21 -23.76 4.04 0.05
N LEU A 22 -22.67 4.77 0.25
CA LEU A 22 -21.31 4.23 0.39
C LEU A 22 -20.90 4.25 1.86
N THR A 23 -20.08 3.29 2.27
CA THR A 23 -19.37 3.34 3.57
C THR A 23 -18.37 4.49 3.57
N LYS A 24 -18.34 5.24 4.67
CA LYS A 24 -17.44 6.39 4.85
C LYS A 24 -16.28 6.11 5.82
N ALA A 25 -16.30 4.97 6.53
CA ALA A 25 -15.29 4.64 7.53
C ALA A 25 -15.21 3.13 7.78
N TYR A 26 -14.00 2.65 8.09
CA TYR A 26 -13.70 1.26 8.47
C TYR A 26 -13.96 1.03 9.96
N LYS A 27 -15.17 1.31 10.44
CA LYS A 27 -15.60 1.05 11.82
C LYS A 27 -16.49 -0.21 11.87
N PRO A 28 -16.48 -1.02 12.94
CA PRO A 28 -17.28 -2.25 13.03
C PRO A 28 -18.78 -2.05 12.72
N GLY A 29 -19.38 -0.94 13.17
CA GLY A 29 -20.77 -0.61 12.89
C GLY A 29 -21.04 -0.30 11.40
N GLU A 30 -20.12 0.36 10.71
CA GLU A 30 -20.23 0.67 9.29
C GLU A 30 -19.97 -0.56 8.41
N ILE A 31 -19.03 -1.42 8.83
CA ILE A 31 -18.77 -2.72 8.18
C ILE A 31 -20.02 -3.60 8.22
N LYS A 32 -20.73 -3.67 9.36
CA LYS A 32 -22.00 -4.41 9.46
C LYS A 32 -23.06 -3.89 8.49
N LYS A 33 -23.16 -2.57 8.30
CA LYS A 33 -24.08 -1.97 7.31
C LYS A 33 -23.68 -2.30 5.88
N GLU A 34 -22.38 -2.35 5.57
CA GLU A 34 -21.91 -2.78 4.24
C GLU A 34 -22.14 -4.27 4.01
N LEU A 35 -21.89 -5.13 5.00
CA LEU A 35 -22.17 -6.57 4.93
C LEU A 35 -23.66 -6.85 4.64
N TRP A 36 -24.56 -6.09 5.28
CA TRP A 36 -25.99 -6.20 5.00
C TRP A 36 -26.33 -5.81 3.55
N ARG A 37 -25.79 -4.67 3.05
CA ARG A 37 -25.97 -4.25 1.65
C ARG A 37 -25.35 -5.25 0.67
N HIS A 38 -24.18 -5.77 0.98
CA HIS A 38 -23.45 -6.75 0.17
C HIS A 38 -24.24 -8.03 0.00
N ARG A 39 -24.86 -8.54 1.08
CA ARG A 39 -25.72 -9.72 1.01
C ARG A 39 -26.86 -9.53 0.01
N MET A 40 -27.56 -8.40 0.09
CA MET A 40 -28.64 -8.08 -0.85
C MET A 40 -28.14 -7.92 -2.28
N LEU A 41 -26.99 -7.25 -2.48
CA LEU A 41 -26.38 -7.10 -3.79
C LEU A 41 -25.96 -8.45 -4.37
N SER A 42 -25.45 -9.36 -3.55
CA SER A 42 -25.02 -10.69 -3.96
C SER A 42 -26.20 -11.51 -4.47
N GLU A 43 -27.33 -11.50 -3.75
CA GLU A 43 -28.59 -12.15 -4.16
C GLU A 43 -29.10 -11.60 -5.51
N LEU A 44 -29.12 -10.28 -5.67
CA LEU A 44 -29.54 -9.63 -6.92
C LEU A 44 -28.54 -9.78 -8.08
N SER A 45 -27.27 -10.04 -7.77
CA SER A 45 -26.22 -10.07 -8.78
C SER A 45 -26.17 -11.34 -9.62
N VAL A 46 -26.78 -12.43 -9.16
CA VAL A 46 -26.80 -13.72 -9.88
C VAL A 46 -27.41 -13.53 -11.28
N ASP A 47 -28.61 -12.94 -11.32
CA ASP A 47 -29.28 -12.63 -12.58
C ASP A 47 -28.58 -11.49 -13.35
N ALA A 48 -27.97 -10.54 -12.61
CA ALA A 48 -27.35 -9.36 -13.21
C ALA A 48 -26.11 -9.75 -14.01
N LEU A 49 -25.25 -10.59 -13.43
CA LEU A 49 -24.02 -11.07 -14.07
C LEU A 49 -24.34 -11.89 -15.32
N GLY A 50 -25.35 -12.77 -15.26
CA GLY A 50 -25.79 -13.54 -16.43
C GLY A 50 -26.33 -12.65 -17.56
N LEU A 51 -27.01 -11.55 -17.25
CA LEU A 51 -27.45 -10.59 -18.27
C LEU A 51 -26.26 -9.80 -18.85
N MET A 52 -25.30 -9.41 -18.01
CA MET A 52 -24.12 -8.64 -18.41
C MET A 52 -23.23 -9.42 -19.38
N GLU A 53 -23.08 -10.73 -19.18
CA GLU A 53 -22.35 -11.61 -20.12
C GLU A 53 -22.98 -11.63 -21.52
N LYS A 54 -24.32 -11.60 -21.59
CA LYS A 54 -25.06 -11.59 -22.87
C LYS A 54 -25.02 -10.24 -23.56
N LEU A 55 -25.11 -9.15 -22.79
CA LEU A 55 -25.15 -7.79 -23.34
C LEU A 55 -23.79 -7.31 -23.89
N LYS A 56 -22.68 -7.95 -23.47
CA LYS A 56 -21.31 -7.64 -23.92
C LYS A 56 -20.99 -6.12 -23.93
N LEU A 57 -21.51 -5.40 -22.94
CA LEU A 57 -21.28 -3.96 -22.82
C LEU A 57 -19.81 -3.69 -22.46
N SER A 58 -19.25 -2.63 -23.05
CA SER A 58 -17.93 -2.15 -22.64
C SER A 58 -17.95 -1.65 -21.20
N ASP A 59 -16.83 -1.78 -20.48
CA ASP A 59 -16.68 -1.24 -19.11
C ASP A 59 -16.99 0.27 -19.03
N GLY A 60 -16.79 1.02 -20.12
CA GLY A 60 -17.20 2.43 -20.20
C GLY A 60 -18.72 2.60 -20.15
N ASN A 61 -19.46 1.82 -20.93
CA ASN A 61 -20.92 1.86 -20.96
C ASN A 61 -21.53 1.39 -19.64
N ILE A 62 -20.98 0.32 -19.05
CA ILE A 62 -21.40 -0.18 -17.74
C ILE A 62 -21.29 0.92 -16.69
N ARG A 63 -20.13 1.59 -16.63
CA ARG A 63 -19.91 2.72 -15.73
C ARG A 63 -20.88 3.86 -16.00
N TYR A 64 -21.06 4.23 -17.26
CA TYR A 64 -21.98 5.30 -17.65
C TYR A 64 -23.40 5.03 -17.14
N PHE A 65 -23.96 3.85 -17.42
CA PHE A 65 -25.32 3.50 -16.98
C PHE A 65 -25.44 3.37 -15.46
N ALA A 66 -24.44 2.79 -14.79
CA ALA A 66 -24.41 2.72 -13.33
C ALA A 66 -24.41 4.12 -12.69
N THR A 67 -23.61 5.06 -13.22
CA THR A 67 -23.56 6.44 -12.74
C THR A 67 -24.89 7.17 -12.94
N ARG A 68 -25.56 6.97 -14.08
CA ARG A 68 -26.90 7.53 -14.31
C ARG A 68 -27.92 6.99 -13.32
N CYS A 69 -27.89 5.68 -13.06
CA CYS A 69 -28.74 5.06 -12.05
C CYS A 69 -28.48 5.63 -10.64
N GLN A 70 -27.21 5.88 -10.28
CA GLN A 70 -26.84 6.51 -9.01
C GLN A 70 -27.44 7.93 -8.89
N GLN A 71 -27.41 8.72 -9.96
CA GLN A 71 -27.89 10.10 -9.99
C GLN A 71 -29.41 10.24 -9.99
N TYR A 72 -30.14 9.34 -10.65
CA TYR A 72 -31.60 9.46 -10.78
C TYR A 72 -32.32 9.05 -9.50
N ASP A 73 -33.35 9.78 -9.11
CA ASP A 73 -34.27 9.36 -8.07
C ASP A 73 -35.19 8.22 -8.56
N ILE A 74 -35.90 7.58 -7.62
CA ILE A 74 -36.72 6.40 -7.93
C ILE A 74 -37.85 6.75 -8.90
N SER A 75 -38.45 7.94 -8.79
CA SER A 75 -39.56 8.36 -9.67
C SER A 75 -39.09 8.47 -11.11
N ARG A 76 -37.97 9.15 -11.35
CA ARG A 76 -37.38 9.28 -12.68
C ARG A 76 -36.96 7.94 -13.29
N LEU A 77 -36.52 6.97 -12.48
CA LEU A 77 -36.21 5.63 -12.97
C LEU A 77 -37.44 4.84 -13.41
N ARG A 78 -38.62 5.12 -12.83
CA ARG A 78 -39.90 4.49 -13.21
C ARG A 78 -40.50 5.06 -14.48
N GLU A 79 -40.23 6.33 -14.78
CA GLU A 79 -40.68 7.00 -16.00
C GLU A 79 -39.91 6.54 -17.25
N LEU A 80 -38.74 5.90 -17.07
CA LEU A 80 -37.97 5.35 -18.18
C LEU A 80 -38.68 4.15 -18.81
N LYS A 81 -38.44 3.97 -20.11
CA LYS A 81 -38.78 2.70 -20.80
C LYS A 81 -38.19 1.52 -20.04
N ARG A 82 -38.96 0.43 -19.97
CA ARG A 82 -38.69 -0.75 -19.14
C ARG A 82 -37.30 -1.33 -19.40
N GLU A 83 -36.90 -1.43 -20.66
CA GLU A 83 -35.62 -1.96 -21.11
C GLU A 83 -34.46 -1.08 -20.64
N LYS A 84 -34.64 0.24 -20.72
CA LYS A 84 -33.64 1.22 -20.30
C LYS A 84 -33.45 1.22 -18.78
N ALA A 85 -34.54 1.14 -18.03
CA ALA A 85 -34.50 1.01 -16.57
C ALA A 85 -33.78 -0.28 -16.15
N LEU A 86 -34.04 -1.41 -16.82
CA LEU A 86 -33.36 -2.69 -16.56
C LEU A 86 -31.85 -2.60 -16.79
N ILE A 87 -31.41 -2.01 -17.91
CA ILE A 87 -29.97 -1.84 -18.19
C ILE A 87 -29.31 -1.00 -17.09
N TYR A 88 -29.95 0.09 -16.67
CA TYR A 88 -29.41 0.99 -15.65
C TYR A 88 -29.29 0.29 -14.29
N LEU A 89 -30.35 -0.41 -13.86
CA LEU A 89 -30.37 -1.14 -12.60
C LEU A 89 -29.38 -2.31 -12.59
N THR A 90 -29.27 -3.05 -13.69
CA THR A 90 -28.33 -4.18 -13.81
C THR A 90 -26.87 -3.70 -13.76
N CYS A 91 -26.55 -2.64 -14.52
CA CYS A 91 -25.23 -2.03 -14.49
C CYS A 91 -24.91 -1.47 -13.09
N PHE A 92 -25.91 -0.87 -12.43
CA PHE A 92 -25.77 -0.36 -11.07
C PHE A 92 -25.49 -1.48 -10.05
N VAL A 93 -26.30 -2.54 -10.01
CA VAL A 93 -26.14 -3.66 -9.07
C VAL A 93 -24.76 -4.30 -9.25
N THR A 94 -24.38 -4.59 -10.50
CA THR A 94 -23.08 -5.20 -10.81
C THR A 94 -21.92 -4.30 -10.36
N THR A 95 -21.99 -3.01 -10.68
CA THR A 95 -20.94 -2.05 -10.30
C THR A 95 -20.89 -1.87 -8.77
N ARG A 96 -22.05 -1.79 -8.12
CA ARG A 96 -22.13 -1.58 -6.67
C ARG A 96 -21.68 -2.79 -5.88
N LEU A 97 -21.96 -4.01 -6.37
CA LEU A 97 -21.39 -5.25 -5.81
C LEU A 97 -19.87 -5.20 -5.88
N ARG A 98 -19.30 -4.83 -7.03
CA ARG A 98 -17.84 -4.76 -7.17
C ARG A 98 -17.20 -3.76 -6.21
N ILE A 99 -17.81 -2.58 -6.04
CA ILE A 99 -17.38 -1.58 -5.05
C ILE A 99 -17.52 -2.13 -3.61
N SER A 100 -18.59 -2.87 -3.34
CA SER A 100 -18.82 -3.48 -2.02
C SER A 100 -17.77 -4.54 -1.70
N ASN A 101 -17.45 -5.42 -2.66
CA ASN A 101 -16.37 -6.40 -2.55
C ASN A 101 -15.03 -5.73 -2.27
N ASP A 102 -14.69 -4.66 -2.98
CA ASP A 102 -13.45 -3.90 -2.73
C ASP A 102 -13.42 -3.33 -1.29
N SER A 103 -14.52 -2.71 -0.86
CA SER A 103 -14.63 -2.11 0.48
C SER A 103 -14.53 -3.16 1.59
N LEU A 104 -15.19 -4.31 1.43
CA LEU A 104 -15.14 -5.42 2.39
C LEU A 104 -13.77 -6.10 2.40
N THR A 105 -13.11 -6.23 1.24
CA THR A 105 -11.74 -6.77 1.15
C THR A 105 -10.75 -5.85 1.85
N GLN A 106 -10.84 -4.54 1.62
CA GLN A 106 -10.02 -3.56 2.34
C GLN A 106 -10.29 -3.60 3.85
N SER A 107 -11.56 -3.74 4.24
CA SER A 107 -11.94 -3.91 5.65
C SER A 107 -11.33 -5.17 6.27
N PHE A 108 -11.25 -6.27 5.51
CA PHE A 108 -10.62 -7.51 5.96
C PHE A 108 -9.12 -7.33 6.18
N LEU A 109 -8.42 -6.72 5.22
CA LEU A 109 -6.98 -6.46 5.32
C LEU A 109 -6.65 -5.55 6.51
N LEU A 110 -7.42 -4.48 6.70
CA LEU A 110 -7.25 -3.57 7.83
C LEU A 110 -7.55 -4.26 9.17
N ALA A 111 -8.67 -4.97 9.29
CA ALA A 111 -9.04 -5.66 10.52
C ALA A 111 -8.03 -6.75 10.92
N TYR A 112 -7.52 -7.51 9.93
CA TYR A 112 -6.46 -8.48 10.17
C TYR A 112 -5.16 -7.79 10.61
N LYS A 113 -4.75 -6.72 9.91
CA LYS A 113 -3.54 -5.96 10.23
C LYS A 113 -3.60 -5.38 11.63
N ASP A 114 -4.67 -4.67 11.97
CA ASP A 114 -4.84 -4.03 13.28
C ASP A 114 -4.76 -5.07 14.42
N PHE A 115 -5.41 -6.23 14.24
CA PHE A 115 -5.36 -7.32 15.22
C PHE A 115 -3.97 -7.96 15.31
N ASN A 116 -3.30 -8.17 14.17
CA ASN A 116 -1.94 -8.70 14.15
C ASN A 116 -0.93 -7.72 14.78
N ASP A 117 -1.06 -6.42 14.52
CA ASP A 117 -0.20 -5.38 15.09
C ASP A 117 -0.38 -5.30 16.62
N GLN A 118 -1.62 -5.48 17.13
CA GLN A 118 -1.87 -5.63 18.57
C GLN A 118 -1.20 -6.88 19.16
N ALA A 119 -1.29 -8.02 18.47
CA ALA A 119 -0.63 -9.26 18.91
C ALA A 119 0.90 -9.13 18.92
N VAL A 120 1.47 -8.43 17.94
CA VAL A 120 2.91 -8.13 17.86
C VAL A 120 3.34 -7.16 18.96
N ALA A 121 2.57 -6.11 19.21
CA ALA A 121 2.85 -5.17 20.30
C ALA A 121 2.79 -5.87 21.67
N TYR A 122 1.79 -6.72 21.89
CA TYR A 122 1.70 -7.54 23.10
C TYR A 122 2.91 -8.46 23.26
N ARG A 123 3.31 -9.16 22.20
CA ARG A 123 4.52 -9.98 22.18
C ARG A 123 5.76 -9.20 22.59
N ASP A 124 5.96 -8.02 22.00
CA ASP A 124 7.16 -7.22 22.25
C ASP A 124 7.19 -6.67 23.69
N GLU A 125 6.03 -6.32 24.23
CA GLU A 125 5.88 -5.94 25.64
C GLU A 125 6.16 -7.12 26.58
N GLN A 126 5.62 -8.31 26.30
CA GLN A 126 5.86 -9.52 27.12
C GLN A 126 7.34 -9.95 27.09
N VAL A 127 7.98 -9.90 25.92
CA VAL A 127 9.42 -10.17 25.79
C VAL A 127 10.24 -9.16 26.58
N LYS A 128 9.85 -7.89 26.58
CA LYS A 128 10.51 -6.84 27.37
C LYS A 128 10.34 -7.08 28.88
N GLN A 129 9.14 -7.41 29.34
CA GLN A 129 8.87 -7.74 30.75
C GLN A 129 9.67 -8.96 31.20
N GLN A 130 9.71 -10.02 30.38
CA GLN A 130 10.52 -11.20 30.68
C GLN A 130 12.01 -10.87 30.73
N ALA A 131 12.52 -10.03 29.82
CA ALA A 131 13.90 -9.59 29.86
C ALA A 131 14.24 -8.79 31.12
N LEU A 132 13.33 -7.92 31.60
CA LEU A 132 13.52 -7.18 32.85
C LEU A 132 13.59 -8.11 34.07
N VAL A 133 12.68 -9.09 34.16
CA VAL A 133 12.71 -10.11 35.24
C VAL A 133 14.00 -10.92 35.19
N LEU A 134 14.46 -11.28 34.00
CA LEU A 134 15.72 -12.01 33.83
C LEU A 134 16.95 -11.17 34.17
N LEU A 135 16.95 -9.86 33.87
CA LEU A 135 18.05 -8.96 34.27
C LEU A 135 18.18 -8.88 35.80
N ASP A 136 17.07 -8.74 36.53
CA ASP A 136 17.05 -8.77 38.01
C ASP A 136 17.61 -10.10 38.56
N GLN A 137 17.31 -11.22 37.90
CA GLN A 137 17.84 -12.53 38.30
C GLN A 137 19.32 -12.70 37.93
N ILE A 138 19.76 -12.18 36.79
CA ILE A 138 21.17 -12.23 36.35
C ILE A 138 22.07 -11.44 37.30
N GLU A 139 21.61 -10.32 37.86
CA GLU A 139 22.35 -9.57 38.89
C GLU A 139 22.61 -10.39 40.16
N LYS A 140 21.80 -11.42 40.44
CA LYS A 140 21.96 -12.34 41.58
C LYS A 140 22.86 -13.54 41.26
N VAL A 141 23.18 -13.80 39.98
CA VAL A 141 24.05 -14.91 39.57
C VAL A 141 25.47 -14.80 40.14
N PRO A 142 26.15 -13.63 40.16
CA PRO A 142 27.43 -13.47 40.83
C PRO A 142 27.38 -13.88 42.31
N GLN A 143 26.28 -13.61 43.01
CA GLN A 143 26.11 -13.98 44.42
C GLN A 143 25.99 -15.50 44.58
N VAL A 144 25.32 -16.18 43.65
CA VAL A 144 25.26 -17.65 43.61
C VAL A 144 26.62 -18.26 43.28
N LEU A 145 27.39 -17.66 42.37
CA LEU A 145 28.74 -18.12 42.04
C LEU A 145 29.73 -17.90 43.20
N ASN A 146 29.58 -16.80 43.95
CA ASN A 146 30.41 -16.50 45.11
C ASN A 146 30.24 -17.52 46.24
N LEU A 147 29.10 -18.25 46.32
CA LEU A 147 28.93 -19.34 47.28
C LEU A 147 29.97 -20.48 47.09
N PHE A 148 30.60 -20.58 45.92
CA PHE A 148 31.66 -21.57 45.66
C PHE A 148 33.07 -21.07 46.03
N VAL A 149 33.21 -19.78 46.38
CA VAL A 149 34.48 -19.12 46.74
C VAL A 149 34.40 -18.54 48.17
N ASP A 150 33.29 -18.79 48.86
CA ASP A 150 33.02 -18.29 50.20
C ASP A 150 33.76 -19.14 51.24
N ASN A 151 34.80 -18.57 51.84
CA ASN A 151 35.63 -19.23 52.87
C ASN A 151 34.88 -19.54 54.18
N THR A 152 33.61 -19.12 54.31
CA THR A 152 32.75 -19.48 55.45
C THR A 152 32.03 -20.82 55.28
N ILE A 153 32.16 -21.44 54.11
CA ILE A 153 31.60 -22.77 53.81
C ILE A 153 32.79 -23.74 53.78
N GLU A 154 32.83 -24.66 54.73
CA GLU A 154 33.90 -25.67 54.78
C GLU A 154 33.59 -26.82 53.80
N ASP A 155 34.63 -27.48 53.28
CA ASP A 155 34.46 -28.63 52.36
C ASP A 155 33.71 -29.81 53.01
N SER A 156 33.64 -29.85 54.35
CA SER A 156 32.85 -30.81 55.12
C SER A 156 31.35 -30.47 55.22
N ASP A 157 30.92 -29.28 54.79
CA ASP A 157 29.52 -28.90 54.82
C ASP A 157 28.70 -29.69 53.79
N GLU A 158 27.50 -30.11 54.19
CA GLU A 158 26.58 -30.79 53.27
C GLU A 158 26.21 -29.87 52.09
N PHE A 159 26.33 -30.38 50.87
CA PHE A 159 25.93 -29.69 49.64
C PHE A 159 24.46 -29.18 49.68
N GLY A 160 23.61 -29.81 50.50
CA GLY A 160 22.24 -29.38 50.75
C GLY A 160 22.14 -27.97 51.36
N THR A 161 23.13 -27.55 52.14
CA THR A 161 23.22 -26.22 52.78
C THR A 161 23.53 -25.15 51.73
N VAL A 162 24.50 -25.42 50.85
CA VAL A 162 24.85 -24.56 49.71
C VAL A 162 23.64 -24.38 48.78
N ARG A 163 22.93 -25.47 48.48
CA ARG A 163 21.70 -25.42 47.66
C ARG A 163 20.60 -24.58 48.30
N ARG A 164 20.37 -24.68 49.61
CA ARG A 164 19.37 -23.86 50.31
C ARG A 164 19.72 -22.37 50.24
N ARG A 165 20.99 -22.02 50.46
CA ARG A 165 21.47 -20.63 50.31
C ARG A 165 21.30 -20.11 48.87
N ALA A 166 21.62 -20.93 47.87
CA ALA A 166 21.40 -20.58 46.46
C ALA A 166 19.90 -20.39 46.13
N PHE A 167 19.02 -21.23 46.66
CA PHE A 167 17.57 -21.13 46.42
C PHE A 167 16.90 -19.94 47.13
N ASN A 168 17.53 -19.42 48.20
CA ASN A 168 17.09 -18.16 48.81
C ASN A 168 17.41 -16.94 47.93
N LEU A 169 18.43 -17.03 47.06
CA LEU A 169 18.82 -15.97 46.13
C LEU A 169 18.02 -16.05 44.82
N ILE A 170 17.87 -17.25 44.25
CA ILE A 170 17.09 -17.50 43.03
C ILE A 170 16.21 -18.73 43.25
N ALA A 171 14.90 -18.59 43.09
CA ALA A 171 13.96 -19.68 43.29
C ALA A 171 14.28 -20.91 42.41
N ARG A 172 14.01 -22.11 42.94
CA ARG A 172 14.41 -23.39 42.33
C ARG A 172 13.85 -23.59 40.91
N ASP A 173 12.65 -23.11 40.65
CA ASP A 173 11.94 -23.14 39.38
C ASP A 173 12.50 -22.13 38.36
N GLN A 174 13.14 -21.07 38.82
CA GLN A 174 13.69 -20.00 37.98
C GLN A 174 15.15 -20.23 37.58
N LEU A 175 15.91 -20.99 38.36
CA LEU A 175 17.33 -21.29 38.10
C LEU A 175 17.58 -21.94 36.72
N PRO A 176 16.78 -22.92 36.24
CA PRO A 176 16.91 -23.48 34.89
C PRO A 176 16.65 -22.44 33.78
N LEU A 177 15.71 -21.52 34.02
CA LEU A 177 15.35 -20.46 33.06
C LEU A 177 16.50 -19.46 32.92
N VAL A 178 17.13 -19.07 34.03
CA VAL A 178 18.33 -18.20 34.03
C VAL A 178 19.50 -18.90 33.32
N SER A 179 19.73 -20.18 33.61
CA SER A 179 20.79 -20.98 32.98
C SER A 179 20.61 -21.11 31.46
N GLN A 180 19.40 -21.40 30.97
CA GLN A 180 19.09 -21.47 29.53
C GLN A 180 19.29 -20.12 28.81
N ASN A 181 19.01 -19.01 29.48
CA ASN A 181 19.22 -17.67 28.93
C ASN A 181 20.71 -17.29 28.87
N LEU A 182 21.51 -17.64 29.88
CA LEU A 182 22.98 -17.52 29.84
C LEU A 182 23.58 -18.34 28.69
N ALA A 183 22.98 -19.50 28.40
CA ALA A 183 23.33 -20.33 27.25
C ALA A 183 22.90 -19.77 25.88
N LYS A 184 22.42 -18.52 25.80
CA LYS A 184 21.95 -17.83 24.57
C LYS A 184 20.80 -18.53 23.84
N VAL A 185 19.98 -19.32 24.52
CA VAL A 185 18.77 -19.89 23.91
C VAL A 185 17.80 -18.74 23.62
N LYS A 186 17.61 -18.41 22.33
CA LYS A 186 16.67 -17.36 21.93
C LYS A 186 15.26 -17.76 22.39
N PRO A 187 14.60 -17.01 23.27
CA PRO A 187 13.25 -17.35 23.71
C PRO A 187 12.30 -17.32 22.52
N ASP A 188 11.38 -18.28 22.50
CA ASP A 188 10.43 -18.44 21.42
C ASP A 188 9.33 -17.37 21.50
N LYS A 189 9.61 -16.21 20.90
CA LYS A 189 8.72 -15.04 20.93
C LYS A 189 7.34 -15.32 20.33
N ALA A 190 7.20 -16.32 19.45
CA ALA A 190 5.90 -16.59 18.82
C ALA A 190 4.87 -17.16 19.81
N VAL A 191 5.30 -17.72 20.95
CA VAL A 191 4.39 -18.20 22.01
C VAL A 191 3.51 -17.07 22.53
N PHE A 192 4.08 -15.90 22.83
CA PHE A 192 3.32 -14.73 23.33
C PHE A 192 2.33 -14.19 22.29
N GLN A 193 2.68 -14.28 21.01
CA GLN A 193 1.77 -13.87 19.95
C GLN A 193 0.56 -14.81 19.85
N TRP A 194 0.77 -16.13 19.98
CA TRP A 194 -0.32 -17.11 20.01
C TRP A 194 -1.19 -17.00 21.27
N ASP A 195 -0.58 -16.68 22.41
CA ASP A 195 -1.32 -16.45 23.66
C ASP A 195 -2.31 -15.27 23.55
N TYR A 196 -1.86 -14.17 22.94
CA TYR A 196 -2.74 -13.04 22.63
C TYR A 196 -3.92 -13.44 21.75
N ILE A 197 -3.64 -14.23 20.69
CA ILE A 197 -4.65 -14.72 19.75
C ILE A 197 -5.69 -15.57 20.47
N ASP A 198 -5.25 -16.51 21.31
CA ASP A 198 -6.12 -17.41 22.04
C ASP A 198 -7.07 -16.64 22.98
N THR A 199 -6.55 -15.62 23.66
CA THR A 199 -7.29 -14.80 24.63
C THR A 199 -8.27 -13.84 23.95
N HIS A 200 -7.92 -13.27 22.80
CA HIS A 200 -8.69 -12.21 22.13
C HIS A 200 -9.46 -12.69 20.89
N PHE A 201 -9.56 -14.00 20.67
CA PHE A 201 -10.17 -14.57 19.46
C PHE A 201 -11.65 -14.20 19.24
N ALA A 202 -12.36 -13.79 20.30
CA ALA A 202 -13.72 -13.27 20.18
C ALA A 202 -13.81 -12.04 19.24
N GLN A 203 -12.75 -11.22 19.17
CA GLN A 203 -12.68 -10.09 18.25
C GLN A 203 -12.61 -10.55 16.79
N VAL A 204 -11.80 -11.59 16.52
CA VAL A 204 -11.66 -12.21 15.19
C VAL A 204 -13.02 -12.74 14.73
N THR A 205 -13.72 -13.45 15.62
CA THR A 205 -15.06 -14.00 15.34
C THR A 205 -16.09 -12.91 15.02
N ARG A 206 -16.01 -11.75 15.69
CA ARG A 206 -16.98 -10.65 15.52
C ARG A 206 -16.68 -9.74 14.32
N ASN A 207 -15.40 -9.51 14.02
CA ASN A 207 -14.97 -8.48 13.09
C ASN A 207 -14.40 -9.02 11.77
N ILE A 208 -13.67 -10.15 11.81
CA ILE A 208 -12.95 -10.69 10.64
C ILE A 208 -13.76 -11.82 9.98
N ARG A 209 -14.29 -12.77 10.76
CA ARG A 209 -15.04 -13.92 10.23
C ARG A 209 -16.22 -13.55 9.32
N PRO A 210 -17.06 -12.53 9.62
CA PRO A 210 -18.15 -12.14 8.73
C PRO A 210 -17.66 -11.70 7.33
N LEU A 211 -16.47 -11.10 7.25
CA LEU A 211 -15.87 -10.67 6.00
C LEU A 211 -15.42 -11.87 5.15
N LEU A 212 -14.81 -12.89 5.78
CA LEU A 212 -14.47 -14.16 5.12
C LEU A 212 -15.69 -14.82 4.50
N LEU A 213 -16.80 -14.86 5.25
CA LEU A 213 -18.02 -15.53 4.81
C LEU A 213 -18.70 -14.79 3.66
N ALA A 214 -18.62 -13.45 3.63
CA ALA A 214 -19.22 -12.62 2.59
C ALA A 214 -18.41 -12.59 1.29
N LEU A 215 -17.09 -12.61 1.35
CA LEU A 215 -16.22 -12.47 0.17
C LEU A 215 -16.01 -13.80 -0.56
N ASP A 216 -16.17 -13.78 -1.88
CA ASP A 216 -15.90 -14.95 -2.73
C ASP A 216 -14.49 -14.88 -3.32
N PHE A 217 -13.62 -15.74 -2.79
CA PHE A 217 -12.23 -15.82 -3.17
C PHE A 217 -12.02 -16.76 -4.38
N GLY A 218 -11.02 -16.46 -5.19
CA GLY A 218 -10.44 -17.36 -6.19
C GLY A 218 -8.92 -17.38 -6.04
N CYS A 219 -8.30 -18.52 -6.36
CA CYS A 219 -6.85 -18.70 -6.29
C CYS A 219 -6.26 -18.85 -7.69
N ARG A 220 -5.06 -18.33 -7.90
CA ARG A 220 -4.28 -18.59 -9.12
C ARG A 220 -3.26 -19.69 -8.84
N GLY A 221 -3.48 -20.88 -9.41
CA GLY A 221 -2.53 -22.02 -9.32
C GLY A 221 -2.47 -22.75 -7.96
N ASN A 222 -2.97 -22.17 -6.87
CA ASN A 222 -3.01 -22.83 -5.55
C ASN A 222 -4.38 -23.48 -5.26
N THR A 223 -4.59 -24.65 -5.86
CA THR A 223 -5.83 -25.44 -5.71
C THR A 223 -6.04 -25.96 -4.29
N VAL A 224 -4.97 -26.14 -3.52
CA VAL A 224 -5.03 -26.59 -2.12
C VAL A 224 -5.64 -25.49 -1.23
N LEU A 225 -5.15 -24.26 -1.36
CA LEU A 225 -5.69 -23.12 -0.63
C LEU A 225 -7.14 -22.84 -1.03
N GLU A 226 -7.48 -22.92 -2.31
CA GLU A 226 -8.85 -22.69 -2.79
C GLU A 226 -9.84 -23.68 -2.16
N ARG A 227 -9.54 -24.98 -2.24
CA ARG A 227 -10.37 -26.04 -1.63
C ARG A 227 -10.50 -25.82 -0.12
N HIS A 228 -9.40 -25.51 0.54
CA HIS A 228 -9.41 -25.28 1.98
C HIS A 228 -10.28 -24.07 2.38
N ILE A 229 -10.23 -22.97 1.64
CA ILE A 229 -11.13 -21.81 1.86
C ILE A 229 -12.59 -22.24 1.71
N THR A 230 -12.92 -23.01 0.67
CA THR A 230 -14.29 -23.49 0.45
C THR A 230 -14.76 -24.37 1.61
N THR A 231 -13.94 -25.30 2.07
CA THR A 231 -14.25 -26.17 3.21
C THR A 231 -14.45 -25.35 4.49
N VAL A 232 -13.53 -24.44 4.82
CA VAL A 232 -13.63 -23.59 6.01
C VAL A 232 -14.88 -22.72 5.97
N LYS A 233 -15.19 -22.09 4.82
CA LYS A 233 -16.42 -21.29 4.65
C LYS A 233 -17.68 -22.15 4.83
N ALA A 234 -17.68 -23.41 4.37
CA ALA A 234 -18.82 -24.32 4.53
C ALA A 234 -19.00 -24.75 6.00
N THR A 235 -17.92 -25.16 6.66
CA THR A 235 -17.95 -25.58 8.08
C THR A 235 -18.38 -24.43 8.98
N LEU A 236 -17.80 -23.23 8.82
CA LEU A 236 -18.12 -22.06 9.63
C LEU A 236 -19.57 -21.57 9.45
N LYS A 237 -20.23 -21.88 8.34
CA LYS A 237 -21.66 -21.59 8.12
C LYS A 237 -22.58 -22.57 8.86
N LEU A 238 -22.19 -23.84 8.94
CA LEU A 238 -23.00 -24.90 9.53
C LEU A 238 -22.76 -25.00 11.04
N HIS A 239 -21.53 -25.36 11.46
CA HIS A 239 -21.15 -25.55 12.85
C HIS A 239 -19.67 -25.18 13.09
N PRO A 240 -19.38 -24.12 13.87
CA PRO A 240 -18.04 -23.87 14.41
C PRO A 240 -17.59 -25.02 15.33
N PRO A 241 -16.28 -25.33 15.42
CA PRO A 241 -15.11 -24.53 15.04
C PRO A 241 -14.57 -24.77 13.61
N SER A 242 -13.56 -23.99 13.19
CA SER A 242 -12.89 -24.14 11.90
C SER A 242 -12.21 -25.52 11.76
N PRO A 243 -12.24 -26.15 10.56
CA PRO A 243 -11.47 -27.37 10.34
C PRO A 243 -9.96 -27.08 10.40
N PRO A 244 -9.14 -28.11 10.69
CA PRO A 244 -7.69 -27.96 10.74
C PRO A 244 -7.13 -27.58 9.37
N ILE A 245 -6.09 -26.74 9.37
CA ILE A 245 -5.44 -26.30 8.14
C ILE A 245 -4.69 -27.45 7.47
N ASP A 246 -4.71 -27.48 6.13
CA ASP A 246 -3.92 -28.46 5.38
C ASP A 246 -2.42 -28.26 5.68
N GLY A 247 -1.76 -29.32 6.18
CA GLY A 247 -0.36 -29.27 6.59
C GLY A 247 0.63 -28.90 5.48
N ARG A 248 0.22 -28.96 4.21
CA ARG A 248 0.99 -28.47 3.05
C ARG A 248 1.05 -26.95 2.96
N LEU A 249 0.09 -26.25 3.57
CA LEU A 249 0.03 -24.79 3.61
C LEU A 249 0.80 -24.19 4.81
N VAL A 250 1.23 -25.03 5.75
CA VAL A 250 1.88 -24.61 7.01
C VAL A 250 3.40 -24.66 6.88
N LYS A 251 4.08 -23.57 7.23
CA LYS A 251 5.55 -23.54 7.32
C LYS A 251 6.05 -24.48 8.42
N GLN A 252 7.17 -25.17 8.19
CA GLN A 252 7.71 -26.17 9.14
C GLN A 252 7.86 -25.63 10.58
N GLY A 253 8.35 -24.39 10.75
CA GLY A 253 8.51 -23.78 12.07
C GLY A 253 7.21 -23.42 12.80
N ASP A 254 6.10 -23.28 12.07
CA ASP A 254 4.78 -22.91 12.64
C ASP A 254 3.96 -24.15 13.05
N LYS A 255 4.33 -25.35 12.58
CA LYS A 255 3.58 -26.59 12.82
C LYS A 255 3.41 -26.90 14.31
N LYS A 256 4.43 -26.63 15.12
CA LYS A 256 4.44 -26.89 16.57
C LYS A 256 3.36 -26.14 17.37
N TYR A 257 2.77 -25.07 16.83
CA TYR A 257 1.69 -24.34 17.51
C TYR A 257 0.28 -24.76 17.05
N LEU A 258 0.22 -25.63 16.04
CA LEU A 258 -0.99 -26.03 15.33
C LEU A 258 -1.24 -27.55 15.43
N THR A 259 -0.40 -28.28 16.15
CA THR A 259 -0.55 -29.72 16.39
C THR A 259 -1.47 -29.98 17.58
N ILE A 260 -2.37 -30.95 17.42
CA ILE A 260 -3.23 -31.48 18.48
C ILE A 260 -2.57 -32.77 18.98
N ASP A 261 -2.31 -32.85 20.29
CA ASP A 261 -1.78 -34.07 20.90
C ASP A 261 -2.93 -34.98 21.33
N SER A 262 -2.67 -36.29 21.41
CA SER A 262 -3.67 -37.30 21.81
C SER A 262 -4.17 -37.13 23.25
N SER A 263 -3.45 -36.36 24.07
CA SER A 263 -3.79 -36.00 25.45
C SER A 263 -4.46 -34.62 25.61
N SER A 264 -4.82 -33.93 24.52
CA SER A 264 -5.39 -32.58 24.58
C SER A 264 -6.87 -32.56 25.00
N ASP A 265 -7.20 -31.74 25.99
CA ASP A 265 -8.57 -31.52 26.45
C ASP A 265 -9.42 -30.74 25.41
N GLU A 266 -10.75 -30.71 25.58
CA GLU A 266 -11.66 -30.00 24.68
C GLU A 266 -11.35 -28.49 24.57
N ASN A 267 -10.86 -27.88 25.65
CA ASN A 267 -10.42 -26.48 25.62
C ASN A 267 -9.18 -26.29 24.73
N ASP A 268 -8.23 -27.22 24.76
CA ASP A 268 -7.03 -27.16 23.92
C ASP A 268 -7.38 -27.39 22.45
N LYS A 269 -8.27 -28.34 22.16
CA LYS A 269 -8.81 -28.54 20.80
C LYS A 269 -9.45 -27.26 20.27
N ARG A 270 -10.22 -26.55 21.09
CA ARG A 270 -10.85 -25.27 20.71
C ARG A 270 -9.81 -24.17 20.47
N ARG A 271 -8.79 -24.04 21.33
CA ARG A 271 -7.68 -23.09 21.14
C ARG A 271 -6.95 -23.36 19.83
N ILE A 272 -6.58 -24.61 19.57
CA ILE A 272 -5.87 -24.98 18.34
C ILE A 272 -6.73 -24.72 17.10
N ALA A 273 -8.04 -24.99 17.15
CA ALA A 273 -8.95 -24.64 16.07
C ALA A 273 -9.00 -23.12 15.78
N ASN A 274 -8.99 -22.29 16.82
CA ASN A 274 -8.89 -20.83 16.67
C ASN A 274 -7.55 -20.43 16.00
N ARG A 275 -6.44 -21.09 16.37
CA ARG A 275 -5.13 -20.86 15.76
C ARG A 275 -5.11 -21.25 14.28
N HIS A 276 -5.75 -22.35 13.90
CA HIS A 276 -5.91 -22.75 12.50
C HIS A 276 -6.66 -21.69 11.69
N GLU A 277 -7.76 -21.17 12.21
CA GLU A 277 -8.53 -20.10 11.54
C GLU A 277 -7.70 -18.81 11.43
N MET A 278 -6.97 -18.42 12.47
CA MET A 278 -6.10 -17.24 12.43
C MET A 278 -4.95 -17.42 11.43
N TYR A 279 -4.40 -18.63 11.33
CA TYR A 279 -3.36 -18.95 10.35
C TYR A 279 -3.89 -18.86 8.92
N LEU A 280 -5.13 -19.28 8.68
CA LEU A 280 -5.79 -19.06 7.40
C LEU A 280 -5.87 -17.55 7.08
N TYR A 281 -6.30 -16.70 8.02
CA TYR A 281 -6.34 -15.25 7.77
C TYR A 281 -4.96 -14.66 7.44
N LYS A 282 -3.89 -15.16 8.07
CA LYS A 282 -2.50 -14.81 7.72
C LYS A 282 -2.16 -15.19 6.26
N LEU A 283 -2.55 -16.40 5.84
CA LEU A 283 -2.35 -16.84 4.46
C LEU A 283 -3.17 -16.01 3.47
N LEU A 284 -4.44 -15.73 3.76
CA LEU A 284 -5.30 -14.90 2.90
C LEU A 284 -4.74 -13.49 2.77
N ASN A 285 -4.34 -12.87 3.88
CA ASN A 285 -3.74 -11.54 3.86
C ASN A 285 -2.49 -11.52 2.96
N THR A 286 -1.60 -12.50 3.14
CA THR A 286 -0.36 -12.60 2.33
C THR A 286 -0.69 -12.85 0.86
N ALA A 287 -1.61 -13.77 0.57
CA ALA A 287 -1.98 -14.14 -0.79
C ALA A 287 -2.72 -13.01 -1.54
N LEU A 288 -3.55 -12.20 -0.85
CA LEU A 288 -4.20 -11.02 -1.43
C LEU A 288 -3.19 -9.93 -1.77
N HIS A 289 -2.20 -9.69 -0.90
CA HIS A 289 -1.12 -8.72 -1.17
C HIS A 289 -0.24 -9.19 -2.34
N ASN A 290 0.03 -10.50 -2.41
CA ASN A 290 0.84 -11.07 -3.47
C ASN A 290 0.07 -11.26 -4.79
N GLY A 291 -1.26 -11.14 -4.78
CA GLY A 291 -2.11 -11.38 -5.95
C GLY A 291 -2.32 -12.86 -6.29
N ASP A 292 -1.81 -13.79 -5.49
CA ASP A 292 -2.07 -15.25 -5.61
C ASP A 292 -3.54 -15.57 -5.31
N LEU A 293 -4.17 -14.75 -4.46
CA LEU A 293 -5.59 -14.75 -4.17
C LEU A 293 -6.24 -13.50 -4.75
N TYR A 294 -7.42 -13.67 -5.33
CA TYR A 294 -8.26 -12.58 -5.83
C TYR A 294 -9.70 -12.74 -5.32
N VAL A 295 -10.46 -11.65 -5.37
CA VAL A 295 -11.88 -11.63 -5.04
C VAL A 295 -12.68 -11.55 -6.32
N LYS A 296 -13.61 -12.50 -6.50
CA LYS A 296 -14.50 -12.55 -7.66
C LYS A 296 -15.39 -11.33 -7.66
N ASN A 297 -15.69 -10.79 -8.84
CA ASN A 297 -16.49 -9.57 -9.00
C ASN A 297 -15.95 -8.39 -8.17
N SER A 298 -14.65 -8.17 -8.16
CA SER A 298 -13.99 -6.99 -7.56
C SER A 298 -13.42 -6.09 -8.67
N LEU A 299 -13.14 -4.81 -8.40
CA LEU A 299 -12.41 -3.94 -9.35
C LEU A 299 -10.92 -3.92 -9.02
N GLU A 300 -10.57 -3.77 -7.74
CA GLU A 300 -9.18 -3.67 -7.28
C GLU A 300 -8.53 -5.03 -6.99
N PHE A 301 -9.28 -5.97 -6.45
CA PHE A 301 -8.81 -7.29 -6.02
C PHE A 301 -9.19 -8.40 -7.01
N ARG A 302 -9.58 -8.08 -8.25
CA ARG A 302 -9.84 -9.09 -9.30
C ARG A 302 -8.57 -9.84 -9.74
N SER A 303 -8.77 -10.93 -10.49
CA SER A 303 -7.66 -11.73 -11.02
C SER A 303 -6.72 -10.89 -11.87
N PHE A 304 -5.42 -11.22 -11.87
CA PHE A 304 -4.46 -10.60 -12.79
C PHE A 304 -4.90 -10.74 -14.24
N ASP A 305 -5.42 -11.92 -14.59
CA ASP A 305 -5.80 -12.28 -15.95
C ASP A 305 -6.91 -11.36 -16.47
N ASP A 306 -7.76 -10.83 -15.58
CA ASP A 306 -8.82 -9.87 -15.92
C ASP A 306 -8.28 -8.46 -16.24
N TYR A 307 -7.01 -8.17 -15.96
CA TYR A 307 -6.33 -6.94 -16.40
C TYR A 307 -5.66 -7.10 -17.76
N LEU A 308 -5.44 -8.33 -18.19
CA LEU A 308 -4.84 -8.62 -19.47
C LEU A 308 -5.89 -8.53 -20.57
N VAL A 309 -5.40 -8.31 -21.77
CA VAL A 309 -6.25 -8.29 -22.96
C VAL A 309 -6.75 -9.72 -23.20
N ASN A 310 -8.04 -9.89 -23.51
CA ASN A 310 -8.59 -11.22 -23.76
C ASN A 310 -7.93 -11.91 -24.97
N ASP A 311 -8.04 -13.24 -25.03
CA ASP A 311 -7.41 -14.04 -26.09
C ASP A 311 -7.86 -13.63 -27.50
N ALA A 312 -9.11 -13.16 -27.65
CA ALA A 312 -9.64 -12.73 -28.94
C ALA A 312 -8.90 -11.50 -29.49
N ILE A 313 -8.66 -10.51 -28.63
CA ILE A 313 -7.90 -9.31 -28.97
C ILE A 313 -6.40 -9.64 -29.06
N TRP A 314 -5.88 -10.52 -28.20
CA TRP A 314 -4.48 -10.96 -28.24
C TRP A 314 -4.13 -11.69 -29.54
N ARG A 315 -5.05 -12.48 -30.11
CA ARG A 315 -4.87 -13.08 -31.44
C ARG A 315 -4.69 -12.02 -32.54
N GLN A 316 -5.30 -10.85 -32.37
CA GLN A 316 -5.16 -9.70 -33.27
C GLN A 316 -4.08 -8.71 -32.82
N ARG A 317 -3.15 -9.11 -31.94
CA ARG A 317 -2.13 -8.21 -31.37
C ARG A 317 -1.36 -7.41 -32.42
N ASN A 318 -1.06 -7.99 -33.59
CA ASN A 318 -0.30 -7.30 -34.64
C ASN A 318 -1.05 -6.07 -35.15
N LYS A 319 -2.38 -6.16 -35.35
CA LYS A 319 -3.20 -5.02 -35.75
C LYS A 319 -3.16 -3.92 -34.69
N TYR A 320 -3.44 -4.28 -33.44
CA TYR A 320 -3.49 -3.32 -32.34
C TYR A 320 -2.12 -2.70 -31.99
N LEU A 321 -1.02 -3.45 -32.14
CA LEU A 321 0.33 -2.92 -31.96
C LEU A 321 0.70 -1.93 -33.06
N HIS A 322 0.27 -2.16 -34.32
CA HIS A 322 0.46 -1.19 -35.39
C HIS A 322 -0.37 0.08 -35.16
N GLU A 323 -1.65 -0.06 -34.81
CA GLU A 323 -2.54 1.08 -34.50
C GLU A 323 -2.02 1.91 -33.31
N ALA A 324 -1.36 1.27 -32.35
CA ALA A 324 -0.74 1.94 -31.19
C ALA A 324 0.65 2.55 -31.48
N GLY A 325 1.16 2.46 -32.71
CA GLY A 325 2.52 2.93 -33.07
C GLY A 325 3.65 2.09 -32.45
N LEU A 326 3.34 0.89 -31.96
CA LEU A 326 4.29 -0.04 -31.31
C LEU A 326 4.80 -1.12 -32.28
N GLY A 327 4.76 -0.85 -33.59
CA GLY A 327 5.16 -1.83 -34.61
C GLY A 327 6.62 -2.28 -34.51
N TRP A 328 7.49 -1.45 -33.96
CA TRP A 328 8.89 -1.81 -33.67
C TRP A 328 9.02 -2.96 -32.65
N LYS A 329 8.01 -3.22 -31.81
CA LYS A 329 7.98 -4.38 -30.89
C LYS A 329 7.61 -5.71 -31.55
N MET A 330 7.33 -5.72 -32.85
CA MET A 330 6.98 -6.94 -33.58
C MET A 330 8.19 -7.74 -34.05
N GLN A 331 9.40 -7.22 -33.85
CA GLN A 331 10.64 -7.97 -34.12
C GLN A 331 10.76 -9.18 -33.17
N PRO A 332 11.42 -10.27 -33.61
CA PRO A 332 11.78 -11.36 -32.70
C PRO A 332 12.50 -10.82 -31.47
N SER A 333 12.20 -11.35 -30.29
CA SER A 333 12.78 -10.89 -29.02
C SER A 333 14.32 -10.95 -29.03
N GLY A 334 14.90 -11.90 -29.76
CA GLY A 334 16.35 -12.03 -29.93
C GLY A 334 16.98 -10.83 -30.63
N ASP A 335 16.46 -10.43 -31.78
CA ASP A 335 17.02 -9.34 -32.61
C ASP A 335 16.92 -7.98 -31.91
N TYR A 336 15.79 -7.75 -31.22
CA TYR A 336 15.59 -6.55 -30.43
C TYR A 336 16.57 -6.46 -29.24
N LEU A 337 16.78 -7.58 -28.53
CA LEU A 337 17.73 -7.63 -27.42
C LEU A 337 19.18 -7.50 -27.90
N ALA A 338 19.51 -8.04 -29.08
CA ALA A 338 20.82 -7.84 -29.72
C ALA A 338 21.06 -6.36 -30.04
N THR A 339 20.08 -5.70 -30.68
CA THR A 339 20.15 -4.27 -30.98
C THR A 339 20.34 -3.42 -29.71
N LEU A 340 19.60 -3.73 -28.64
CA LEU A 340 19.76 -3.06 -27.35
C LEU A 340 21.14 -3.28 -26.73
N LYS A 341 21.68 -4.50 -26.82
CA LYS A 341 23.02 -4.83 -26.35
C LYS A 341 24.08 -4.04 -27.11
N ASP A 342 23.98 -3.99 -28.43
CA ASP A 342 24.93 -3.27 -29.29
C ASP A 342 24.89 -1.77 -29.00
N THR A 343 23.68 -1.20 -28.94
CA THR A 343 23.47 0.23 -28.58
C THR A 343 24.08 0.56 -27.21
N LEU A 344 23.89 -0.31 -26.21
CA LEU A 344 24.47 -0.11 -24.87
C LEU A 344 26.00 -0.22 -24.91
N GLY A 345 26.54 -1.19 -25.63
CA GLY A 345 27.98 -1.39 -25.80
C GLY A 345 28.66 -0.19 -26.46
N GLU A 346 28.09 0.29 -27.56
CA GLU A 346 28.57 1.47 -28.30
C GLU A 346 28.55 2.73 -27.43
N LYS A 347 27.42 3.01 -26.74
CA LYS A 347 27.33 4.16 -25.83
C LYS A 347 28.32 4.06 -24.68
N ASN A 348 28.48 2.89 -24.07
CA ASN A 348 29.41 2.69 -22.98
C ASN A 348 30.87 2.94 -23.42
N ALA A 349 31.26 2.42 -24.59
CA ALA A 349 32.58 2.65 -25.17
C ALA A 349 32.81 4.13 -25.50
N SER A 350 31.84 4.78 -26.15
CA SER A 350 31.90 6.20 -26.52
C SER A 350 32.03 7.11 -25.30
N VAL A 351 31.23 6.87 -24.25
CA VAL A 351 31.29 7.64 -22.99
C VAL A 351 32.64 7.40 -22.31
N GLY A 352 33.11 6.15 -22.24
CA GLY A 352 34.41 5.80 -21.68
C GLY A 352 35.58 6.51 -22.38
N GLN A 353 35.59 6.49 -23.72
CA GLN A 353 36.60 7.19 -24.52
C GLN A 353 36.57 8.70 -24.30
N ARG A 354 35.38 9.32 -24.19
CA ARG A 354 35.25 10.76 -23.95
C ARG A 354 35.72 11.16 -22.54
N ILE A 355 35.50 10.32 -21.54
CA ILE A 355 36.03 10.53 -20.18
C ILE A 355 37.56 10.39 -20.20
N ALA A 356 38.10 9.35 -20.83
CA ALA A 356 39.54 9.14 -20.94
C ALA A 356 40.25 10.28 -21.70
N ALA A 357 39.65 10.80 -22.75
CA ALA A 357 40.15 11.93 -23.52
C ALA A 357 39.97 13.29 -22.83
N GLY A 358 39.43 13.34 -21.61
CA GLY A 358 39.19 14.58 -20.86
C GLY A 358 38.14 15.52 -21.49
N LYS A 359 37.44 15.06 -22.54
CA LYS A 359 36.38 15.82 -23.24
C LYS A 359 35.11 15.96 -22.40
N ASN A 360 34.97 15.15 -21.35
CA ASN A 360 33.93 15.32 -20.34
C ASN A 360 34.41 16.31 -19.27
N THR A 361 33.87 17.52 -19.29
CA THR A 361 34.28 18.60 -18.38
C THR A 361 33.94 18.33 -16.92
N TYR A 362 33.02 17.39 -16.64
CA TYR A 362 32.45 17.20 -15.31
C TYR A 362 32.81 15.87 -14.63
N ILE A 363 33.22 14.86 -15.39
CA ILE A 363 33.70 13.58 -14.85
C ILE A 363 35.19 13.53 -15.08
N LYS A 364 35.96 13.69 -14.01
CA LYS A 364 37.43 13.64 -14.06
C LYS A 364 37.92 12.42 -13.31
N ARG A 365 38.98 11.77 -13.80
CA ARG A 365 39.65 10.72 -13.03
C ARG A 365 40.43 11.38 -11.89
N LYS A 366 40.30 10.86 -10.67
CA LYS A 366 41.09 11.37 -9.54
C LYS A 366 42.57 11.03 -9.77
N PRO A 367 43.51 11.96 -9.57
CA PRO A 367 44.93 11.63 -9.64
C PRO A 367 45.25 10.56 -8.58
N ASN A 368 45.94 9.49 -9.00
CA ASN A 368 46.34 8.33 -8.18
C ASN A 368 45.22 7.46 -7.61
N SER A 369 44.05 7.40 -8.25
CA SER A 369 42.97 6.48 -7.87
C SER A 369 42.13 6.05 -9.08
N ASP A 370 41.61 4.83 -9.06
CA ASP A 370 40.66 4.33 -10.07
C ASP A 370 39.24 4.91 -9.92
N THR A 371 39.05 5.86 -9.02
CA THR A 371 37.76 6.50 -8.76
C THR A 371 37.52 7.74 -9.63
N LEU A 372 36.29 7.84 -10.15
CA LEU A 372 35.81 8.99 -10.92
C LEU A 372 35.25 10.08 -10.00
N LEU A 373 35.73 11.31 -10.16
CA LEU A 373 35.18 12.50 -9.52
C LEU A 373 34.06 13.08 -10.38
N TRP A 374 32.86 13.11 -9.81
CA TRP A 374 31.69 13.75 -10.40
C TRP A 374 31.57 15.17 -9.88
N SER A 375 31.56 16.15 -10.78
CA SER A 375 31.22 17.54 -10.43
C SER A 375 29.76 17.83 -10.79
N ARG A 376 29.07 18.55 -9.89
CA ARG A 376 27.69 19.02 -10.13
C ARG A 376 27.71 20.05 -11.27
N ALA A 377 26.87 19.85 -12.29
CA ALA A 377 26.81 20.74 -13.46
C ALA A 377 25.96 22.01 -13.26
N VAL A 378 25.42 22.21 -12.06
CA VAL A 378 24.58 23.37 -11.72
C VAL A 378 25.18 24.09 -10.52
N THR A 379 25.33 25.41 -10.66
CA THR A 379 25.66 26.33 -9.59
C THR A 379 24.63 26.18 -8.46
N PRO A 380 25.06 25.97 -7.20
CA PRO A 380 24.12 25.92 -6.08
C PRO A 380 23.29 27.21 -6.07
N LYS A 381 21.97 27.06 -5.91
CA LYS A 381 21.08 28.22 -5.74
C LYS A 381 21.51 28.94 -4.47
N ASP A 382 21.74 30.23 -4.58
CA ASP A 382 22.22 31.04 -3.47
C ASP A 382 21.04 31.37 -2.54
N HIS A 383 20.96 30.66 -1.42
CA HIS A 383 19.94 30.91 -0.40
C HIS A 383 20.03 32.35 0.13
N THR A 384 21.24 32.93 0.19
CA THR A 384 21.41 34.33 0.63
C THR A 384 20.83 35.31 -0.37
N LEU A 385 20.92 35.02 -1.67
CA LEU A 385 20.33 35.82 -2.73
C LEU A 385 18.80 35.69 -2.76
N THR A 386 18.28 34.50 -2.48
CA THR A 386 16.82 34.26 -2.36
C THR A 386 16.22 35.03 -1.18
N GLU A 387 16.85 34.94 -0.01
CA GLU A 387 16.44 35.69 1.18
C GLU A 387 16.51 37.20 0.95
N ARG A 388 17.61 37.70 0.35
CA ARG A 388 17.75 39.11 0.01
C ARG A 388 16.68 39.57 -0.97
N PHE A 389 16.38 38.80 -2.01
CA PHE A 389 15.35 39.17 -2.99
C PHE A 389 13.97 39.33 -2.34
N PHE A 390 13.52 38.31 -1.61
CA PHE A 390 12.20 38.34 -0.96
C PHE A 390 12.13 39.31 0.23
N ALA A 391 13.26 39.71 0.82
CA ALA A 391 13.28 40.72 1.88
C ALA A 391 12.85 42.13 1.43
N HIS A 392 12.86 42.41 0.12
CA HIS A 392 12.41 43.70 -0.43
C HIS A 392 10.90 43.77 -0.64
N PHE A 393 10.17 42.65 -0.47
CA PHE A 393 8.72 42.59 -0.61
C PHE A 393 8.07 42.48 0.77
N ASP A 394 6.90 43.11 0.92
CA ASP A 394 6.14 43.03 2.16
C ASP A 394 5.68 41.59 2.42
N ARG A 395 5.74 41.19 3.69
CA ARG A 395 5.31 39.84 4.10
C ARG A 395 3.80 39.79 4.20
N GLU A 396 3.18 39.05 3.30
CA GLU A 396 1.73 38.83 3.31
C GLU A 396 1.30 37.65 4.19
N THR A 397 0.07 37.73 4.68
CA THR A 397 -0.54 36.59 5.38
C THR A 397 -0.96 35.51 4.40
N ILE A 398 -0.87 34.23 4.80
CA ILE A 398 -1.28 33.11 3.95
C ILE A 398 -2.74 33.22 3.47
N VAL A 399 -3.61 33.87 4.26
CA VAL A 399 -5.01 34.11 3.92
C VAL A 399 -5.12 35.07 2.74
N ASN A 400 -4.35 36.15 2.74
CA ASN A 400 -4.32 37.11 1.64
C ASN A 400 -3.73 36.49 0.38
N VAL A 401 -2.64 35.73 0.49
CA VAL A 401 -2.05 34.97 -0.62
C VAL A 401 -3.09 34.06 -1.27
N VAL A 402 -3.82 33.27 -0.49
CA VAL A 402 -4.86 32.37 -1.02
C VAL A 402 -6.01 33.15 -1.67
N ARG A 403 -6.40 34.30 -1.12
CA ARG A 403 -7.44 35.16 -1.68
C ARG A 403 -7.02 35.75 -3.03
N GLU A 404 -5.81 36.28 -3.13
CA GLU A 404 -5.28 36.89 -4.35
C GLU A 404 -5.09 35.85 -5.46
N VAL A 405 -4.57 34.66 -5.12
CA VAL A 405 -4.54 33.53 -6.07
C VAL A 405 -5.96 33.14 -6.51
N ASN A 406 -6.96 33.22 -5.62
CA ASN A 406 -8.34 32.96 -5.99
C ASN A 406 -8.95 34.03 -6.90
N GLU A 407 -8.64 35.30 -6.69
CA GLU A 407 -9.11 36.39 -7.56
C GLU A 407 -8.61 36.21 -9.00
N GLU A 408 -7.36 35.78 -9.17
CA GLU A 408 -6.75 35.51 -10.47
C GLU A 408 -7.24 34.21 -11.14
N THR A 409 -7.51 33.15 -10.36
CA THR A 409 -7.75 31.80 -10.91
C THR A 409 -9.18 31.27 -10.76
N GLY A 410 -10.01 31.89 -9.91
CA GLY A 410 -11.38 31.43 -9.61
C GLY A 410 -11.45 30.03 -8.97
N PHE A 411 -10.35 29.55 -8.38
CA PHE A 411 -10.24 28.15 -7.99
C PHE A 411 -11.20 27.76 -6.85
N LEU A 412 -11.61 28.71 -5.98
CA LEU A 412 -12.62 28.47 -4.92
C LEU A 412 -14.01 28.13 -5.47
N GLU A 413 -14.36 28.58 -6.68
CA GLU A 413 -15.65 28.26 -7.31
C GLU A 413 -15.80 26.76 -7.63
N HIS A 414 -14.67 26.06 -7.70
CA HIS A 414 -14.59 24.63 -7.97
C HIS A 414 -14.70 23.78 -6.69
N PHE A 415 -14.66 24.40 -5.49
CA PHE A 415 -14.91 23.74 -4.21
C PHE A 415 -16.39 23.61 -3.85
N LYS A 416 -17.31 23.87 -4.81
CA LYS A 416 -18.72 23.53 -4.64
C LYS A 416 -18.84 22.07 -4.14
N PRO A 417 -19.69 21.79 -3.13
CA PRO A 417 -19.85 20.46 -2.55
C PRO A 417 -20.44 19.52 -3.60
N THR A 418 -19.57 19.04 -4.48
CA THR A 418 -19.91 18.03 -5.46
C THR A 418 -20.04 16.76 -4.64
N THR A 419 -21.21 16.15 -4.67
CA THR A 419 -21.62 14.97 -3.87
C THR A 419 -20.85 13.70 -4.26
N THR A 420 -19.59 13.79 -4.66
CA THR A 420 -18.91 12.74 -5.41
C THR A 420 -17.45 12.49 -5.00
N PRO A 421 -17.23 11.98 -3.78
CA PRO A 421 -16.25 10.91 -3.60
C PRO A 421 -16.56 9.73 -4.55
N ALA A 422 -17.84 9.53 -4.90
CA ALA A 422 -18.34 8.46 -5.75
C ALA A 422 -17.88 8.54 -7.23
N ILE A 423 -17.57 9.71 -7.78
CA ILE A 423 -17.05 9.81 -9.16
C ILE A 423 -15.55 9.55 -9.20
N THR A 424 -14.79 9.95 -8.18
CA THR A 424 -13.35 9.66 -8.05
C THR A 424 -13.09 8.19 -7.71
N LEU A 425 -13.91 7.60 -6.82
CA LEU A 425 -13.93 6.15 -6.56
C LEU A 425 -14.44 5.34 -7.77
N GLY A 426 -15.40 5.88 -8.53
CA GLY A 426 -15.93 5.27 -9.76
C GLY A 426 -15.04 5.44 -11.01
N ARG A 427 -14.05 6.35 -10.96
CA ARG A 427 -13.08 6.61 -12.05
C ARG A 427 -11.92 5.63 -12.10
N ARG A 428 -11.95 4.54 -11.30
CA ARG A 428 -10.98 3.42 -11.31
C ARG A 428 -10.97 2.68 -12.67
N THR A 429 -10.50 3.37 -13.70
CA THR A 429 -9.71 2.76 -14.77
C THR A 429 -8.52 2.10 -14.11
N VAL A 430 -8.12 0.94 -14.62
CA VAL A 430 -6.87 0.31 -14.20
C VAL A 430 -5.76 1.29 -14.51
N GLN A 431 -5.24 1.95 -13.49
CA GLN A 431 -4.02 2.73 -13.66
C GLN A 431 -2.89 1.73 -13.91
N GLN A 432 -1.98 2.06 -14.82
CA GLN A 432 -0.77 1.27 -15.08
C GLN A 432 -0.03 0.96 -13.78
N SER A 433 -0.08 1.89 -12.81
CA SER A 433 0.45 1.72 -11.45
C SER A 433 -0.16 0.55 -10.68
N THR A 434 -1.46 0.24 -10.85
CA THR A 434 -2.11 -0.92 -10.22
C THR A 434 -1.61 -2.22 -10.83
N LEU A 435 -1.40 -2.25 -12.15
CA LEU A 435 -0.89 -3.41 -12.87
C LEU A 435 0.57 -3.68 -12.47
N VAL A 436 1.39 -2.63 -12.37
CA VAL A 436 2.76 -2.70 -11.85
C VAL A 436 2.81 -3.12 -10.38
N LYS A 437 1.95 -2.56 -9.51
CA LYS A 437 1.86 -2.97 -8.10
C LYS A 437 1.51 -4.44 -7.94
N LYS A 438 0.56 -4.97 -8.73
CA LYS A 438 0.26 -6.40 -8.75
C LYS A 438 1.45 -7.21 -9.26
N LEU A 439 2.07 -6.79 -10.36
CA LEU A 439 3.29 -7.40 -10.89
C LEU A 439 4.41 -7.51 -9.84
N CYS A 440 4.60 -6.47 -9.03
CA CYS A 440 5.57 -6.44 -7.93
C CYS A 440 5.12 -7.22 -6.68
N GLY A 441 3.83 -7.45 -6.51
CA GLY A 441 3.25 -8.24 -5.41
C GLY A 441 3.41 -9.75 -5.62
N TYR A 442 3.33 -10.22 -6.87
CA TYR A 442 3.60 -11.64 -7.17
C TYR A 442 4.96 -12.03 -6.62
N GLN A 443 5.04 -13.24 -6.06
CA GLN A 443 6.21 -13.74 -5.35
C GLN A 443 7.54 -13.27 -5.95
N GLN A 444 8.53 -13.03 -5.08
CA GLN A 444 9.87 -12.50 -5.40
C GLN A 444 10.64 -13.22 -6.54
N HIS A 445 10.07 -14.26 -7.15
CA HIS A 445 10.61 -15.08 -8.23
C HIS A 445 9.70 -15.13 -9.48
N ASN A 446 8.76 -14.19 -9.70
CA ASN A 446 8.06 -14.13 -10.97
C ASN A 446 9.06 -13.81 -12.09
N ALA A 447 9.35 -14.82 -12.93
CA ALA A 447 10.29 -14.71 -14.06
C ALA A 447 9.96 -13.52 -14.98
N THR A 448 8.68 -13.18 -15.13
CA THR A 448 8.24 -12.04 -15.94
C THR A 448 8.64 -10.70 -15.29
N MET A 449 8.51 -10.58 -13.97
CA MET A 449 8.91 -9.38 -13.24
C MET A 449 10.44 -9.22 -13.28
N LEU A 450 11.18 -10.32 -13.06
CA LEU A 450 12.64 -10.32 -13.17
C LEU A 450 13.08 -9.91 -14.59
N ALA A 451 12.46 -10.47 -15.63
CA ALA A 451 12.72 -10.07 -17.01
C ALA A 451 12.44 -8.59 -17.26
N LEU A 452 11.30 -8.06 -16.77
CA LEU A 452 10.98 -6.63 -16.87
C LEU A 452 11.96 -5.76 -16.08
N ALA A 453 12.45 -6.22 -14.93
CA ALA A 453 13.42 -5.53 -14.11
C ALA A 453 14.79 -5.45 -14.81
N GLU A 454 15.29 -6.56 -15.37
CA GLU A 454 16.52 -6.58 -16.17
C GLU A 454 16.37 -5.73 -17.45
N TYR A 455 15.22 -5.84 -18.12
CA TYR A 455 14.91 -4.99 -19.27
C TYR A 455 14.96 -3.50 -18.91
N ASN A 456 14.33 -3.09 -17.80
CA ASN A 456 14.37 -1.71 -17.31
C ASN A 456 15.78 -1.26 -16.89
N ARG A 457 16.62 -2.17 -16.38
CA ARG A 457 18.02 -1.86 -16.07
C ARG A 457 18.81 -1.45 -17.31
N VAL A 458 18.55 -2.05 -18.47
CA VAL A 458 19.19 -1.65 -19.74
C VAL A 458 18.86 -0.18 -20.06
N PHE A 459 17.58 0.21 -20.03
CA PHE A 459 17.19 1.61 -20.27
C PHE A 459 17.74 2.57 -19.22
N LYS A 460 17.76 2.14 -17.95
CA LYS A 460 18.38 2.92 -16.87
C LYS A 460 19.88 3.15 -17.14
N CYS A 461 20.60 2.13 -17.60
CA CYS A 461 22.02 2.25 -17.96
C CYS A 461 22.20 3.20 -19.14
N LEU A 462 21.41 3.06 -20.21
CA LEU A 462 21.43 3.98 -21.36
C LEU A 462 21.20 5.43 -20.92
N HIS A 463 20.17 5.66 -20.09
CA HIS A 463 19.87 6.99 -19.56
C HIS A 463 21.00 7.55 -18.67
N LEU A 464 21.61 6.72 -17.83
CA LEU A 464 22.74 7.14 -16.99
C LEU A 464 23.98 7.48 -17.82
N LEU A 465 24.24 6.74 -18.90
CA LEU A 465 25.32 7.04 -19.85
C LEU A 465 25.06 8.37 -20.57
N ASP A 466 23.82 8.62 -20.98
CA ASP A 466 23.41 9.90 -21.57
C ASP A 466 23.54 11.05 -20.56
N TYR A 467 23.07 10.84 -19.32
CA TYR A 467 23.25 11.80 -18.23
C TYR A 467 24.73 12.08 -17.93
N ALA A 468 25.60 11.07 -18.06
CA ALA A 468 27.04 11.20 -17.85
C ALA A 468 27.72 12.01 -18.97
N ASN A 469 27.22 11.92 -20.20
CA ASN A 469 27.85 12.51 -21.37
C ASN A 469 27.29 13.89 -21.77
N ASP A 470 25.99 14.09 -21.59
CA ASP A 470 25.28 15.29 -22.02
C ASP A 470 25.12 16.30 -20.87
N LYS A 471 25.77 17.45 -21.04
CA LYS A 471 25.68 18.59 -20.12
C LYS A 471 24.27 19.19 -20.09
N GLN A 472 23.63 19.36 -21.24
CA GLN A 472 22.32 20.00 -21.34
C GLN A 472 21.26 19.14 -20.65
N LEU A 473 21.25 17.84 -20.93
CA LEU A 473 20.37 16.88 -20.25
C LEU A 473 20.55 16.92 -18.74
N ARG A 474 21.80 16.98 -18.25
CA ARG A 474 22.10 17.07 -16.82
C ARG A 474 21.60 18.37 -16.19
N GLN A 475 21.80 19.50 -16.86
CA GLN A 475 21.32 20.80 -16.39
C GLN A 475 19.79 20.79 -16.27
N VAL A 476 19.08 20.32 -17.30
CA VAL A 476 17.60 20.22 -17.29
C VAL A 476 17.11 19.31 -16.17
N ILE A 477 17.70 18.11 -16.01
CA ILE A 477 17.31 17.17 -14.94
C ILE A 477 17.60 17.75 -13.56
N GLN A 478 18.77 18.33 -13.35
CA GLN A 478 19.14 18.89 -12.06
C GLN A 478 18.33 20.15 -11.72
N GLU A 479 17.98 20.99 -12.71
CA GLU A 479 17.05 22.10 -12.52
C GLU A 479 15.65 21.61 -12.13
N SER A 480 15.15 20.55 -12.77
CA SER A 480 13.88 19.93 -12.42
C SER A 480 13.88 19.32 -11.01
N LEU A 481 14.95 18.60 -10.66
CA LEU A 481 15.17 18.05 -9.31
C LEU A 481 15.24 19.17 -8.27
N ASN A 482 16.02 20.22 -8.52
CA ASN A 482 16.14 21.37 -7.62
C ASN A 482 14.79 22.11 -7.45
N ARG A 483 13.93 22.16 -8.48
CA ARG A 483 12.55 22.68 -8.34
C ARG A 483 11.70 21.76 -7.45
N GLY A 484 11.77 20.45 -7.66
CA GLY A 484 11.07 19.46 -6.85
C GLY A 484 11.49 19.48 -5.38
N GLU A 485 12.80 19.58 -5.12
CA GLU A 485 13.37 19.69 -3.77
C GLU A 485 12.94 20.98 -3.07
N SER A 486 12.89 22.12 -3.77
CA SER A 486 12.37 23.39 -3.23
C SER A 486 10.91 23.25 -2.79
N VAL A 487 10.06 22.69 -3.66
CA VAL A 487 8.64 22.43 -3.36
C VAL A 487 8.47 21.46 -2.18
N GLN A 488 9.31 20.42 -2.10
CA GLN A 488 9.29 19.48 -0.99
C GLN A 488 9.82 20.12 0.31
N GLY A 489 10.80 21.03 0.21
CA GLY A 489 11.27 21.88 1.31
C GLY A 489 10.14 22.74 1.86
N LEU A 490 9.42 23.46 1.00
CA LEU A 490 8.24 24.25 1.37
C LEU A 490 7.16 23.40 2.03
N LYS A 491 6.86 22.21 1.50
CA LYS A 491 5.91 21.28 2.12
C LYS A 491 6.34 20.85 3.52
N ARG A 492 7.63 20.61 3.74
CA ARG A 492 8.16 20.29 5.09
C ARG A 492 8.06 21.49 6.03
N ALA A 493 8.34 22.71 5.55
CA ALA A 493 8.18 23.92 6.34
C ALA A 493 6.71 24.12 6.76
N LEU A 494 5.77 24.00 5.82
CA LEU A 494 4.33 24.04 6.13
C LEU A 494 3.90 22.94 7.11
N ALA A 495 4.45 21.74 7.00
CA ALA A 495 4.19 20.64 7.93
C ALA A 495 4.72 20.94 9.36
N SER A 496 5.88 21.59 9.47
CA SER A 496 6.46 21.98 10.76
C SER A 496 5.62 23.03 11.48
N LEU A 497 5.06 24.00 10.75
CA LEU A 497 4.10 24.98 11.29
C LEU A 497 2.81 24.30 11.82
N GLY A 498 2.45 23.14 11.26
CA GLY A 498 1.34 22.30 11.71
C GLY A 498 1.66 21.32 12.85
N GLY A 499 2.90 21.31 13.36
CA GLY A 499 3.36 20.44 14.45
C GLY A 499 3.97 19.09 14.03
N ASN A 500 4.34 18.91 12.74
CA ASN A 500 4.97 17.69 12.21
C ASN A 500 4.22 16.35 12.45
N GLN A 501 2.95 16.41 12.87
CA GLN A 501 2.12 15.23 13.09
C GLN A 501 1.20 14.99 11.88
N PHE A 502 1.07 13.73 11.47
CA PHE A 502 0.03 13.32 10.52
C PHE A 502 -1.33 13.61 11.17
N ARG A 503 -1.98 14.72 10.79
CA ARG A 503 -3.32 15.05 11.26
C ARG A 503 -4.35 14.18 10.53
N GLY A 504 -5.19 13.50 11.30
CA GLY A 504 -6.21 12.59 10.81
C GLY A 504 -6.11 11.23 11.49
N ARG A 505 -7.24 10.69 11.97
CA ARG A 505 -7.30 9.36 12.59
C ARG A 505 -7.47 8.25 11.53
N ASN A 506 -7.88 8.63 10.31
CA ASN A 506 -8.18 7.71 9.22
C ASN A 506 -7.37 8.05 7.93
N PRO A 507 -7.12 7.06 7.04
CA PRO A 507 -6.41 7.29 5.77
C PRO A 507 -7.05 8.34 4.85
N GLU A 508 -8.37 8.48 4.87
CA GLU A 508 -9.09 9.50 4.10
C GLU A 508 -8.85 10.91 4.63
N GLU A 509 -8.83 11.07 5.96
CA GLU A 509 -8.51 12.36 6.59
C GLU A 509 -7.06 12.74 6.31
N MET A 510 -6.13 11.79 6.39
CA MET A 510 -4.73 12.00 6.01
C MET A 510 -4.58 12.42 4.53
N ALA A 511 -5.35 11.81 3.63
CA ALA A 511 -5.35 12.16 2.21
C ALA A 511 -5.92 13.57 1.97
N MET A 512 -6.98 13.94 2.70
CA MET A 512 -7.57 15.29 2.64
C MET A 512 -6.58 16.35 3.15
N TRP A 513 -5.93 16.10 4.29
CA TRP A 513 -4.90 16.98 4.82
C TRP A 513 -3.72 17.16 3.85
N ASN A 514 -3.21 16.08 3.26
CA ASN A 514 -2.17 16.15 2.23
C ASN A 514 -2.63 16.95 1.00
N SER A 515 -3.90 16.83 0.62
CA SER A 515 -4.47 17.59 -0.50
C SER A 515 -4.56 19.08 -0.20
N CYS A 516 -4.97 19.46 1.02
CA CYS A 516 -4.96 20.85 1.46
C CYS A 516 -3.54 21.43 1.54
N ALA A 517 -2.56 20.65 2.03
CA ALA A 517 -1.16 21.06 2.07
C ALA A 517 -0.60 21.28 0.65
N ASN A 518 -0.94 20.40 -0.30
CA ASN A 518 -0.58 20.57 -1.71
C ASN A 518 -1.21 21.84 -2.31
N LEU A 519 -2.47 22.13 -2.00
CA LEU A 519 -3.14 23.35 -2.45
C LEU A 519 -2.43 24.60 -1.93
N LEU A 520 -2.16 24.68 -0.62
CA LEU A 520 -1.44 25.80 -0.01
C LEU A 520 -0.05 25.97 -0.62
N THR A 521 0.67 24.88 -0.85
CA THR A 521 1.98 24.90 -1.53
C THR A 521 1.86 25.53 -2.91
N ASN A 522 0.84 25.14 -3.69
CA ASN A 522 0.63 25.68 -5.02
C ASN A 522 0.23 27.16 -5.00
N CYS A 523 -0.60 27.60 -4.04
CA CYS A 523 -0.95 29.02 -3.87
C CYS A 523 0.30 29.87 -3.60
N ILE A 524 1.18 29.44 -2.69
CA ILE A 524 2.43 30.15 -2.36
C ILE A 524 3.36 30.22 -3.58
N VAL A 525 3.57 29.09 -4.27
CA VAL A 525 4.42 29.04 -5.47
C VAL A 525 3.87 29.94 -6.58
N TYR A 526 2.55 29.95 -6.77
CA TYR A 526 1.90 30.80 -7.78
C TYR A 526 2.04 32.27 -7.43
N TYR A 527 1.79 32.64 -6.17
CA TYR A 527 1.94 34.02 -5.69
C TYR A 527 3.37 34.54 -5.82
N ASN A 528 4.36 33.76 -5.39
CA ASN A 528 5.76 34.10 -5.57
C ASN A 528 6.14 34.21 -7.06
N ALA A 529 5.58 33.36 -7.92
CA ALA A 529 5.79 33.45 -9.35
C ALA A 529 5.15 34.71 -9.96
N LEU A 530 4.01 35.18 -9.45
CA LEU A 530 3.42 36.48 -9.85
C LEU A 530 4.34 37.64 -9.50
N ILE A 531 4.87 37.68 -8.27
CA ILE A 531 5.85 38.70 -7.83
C ILE A 531 7.10 38.67 -8.71
N MET A 532 7.65 37.48 -8.96
CA MET A 532 8.82 37.34 -9.82
C MET A 532 8.51 37.74 -11.26
N SER A 533 7.29 37.51 -11.74
CA SER A 533 6.87 37.88 -13.10
C SER A 533 6.69 39.39 -13.24
N SER A 534 6.08 40.06 -12.26
CA SER A 534 5.93 41.52 -12.26
C SER A 534 7.28 42.21 -12.20
N TYR A 535 8.19 41.72 -11.34
CA TYR A 535 9.57 42.21 -11.27
C TYR A 535 10.35 41.97 -12.56
N LYS A 536 10.16 40.81 -13.20
CA LYS A 536 10.78 40.54 -14.52
C LYS A 536 10.30 41.53 -15.58
N SER A 537 9.00 41.82 -15.65
CA SER A 537 8.47 42.83 -16.59
C SER A 537 9.09 44.20 -16.33
N TYR A 538 9.18 44.62 -15.07
CA TYR A 538 9.86 45.85 -14.70
C TYR A 538 11.34 45.89 -15.14
N CYS A 539 12.10 44.81 -14.95
CA CYS A 539 13.50 44.74 -15.39
C CYS A 539 13.65 44.79 -16.93
N LEU A 540 12.70 44.23 -17.67
CA LEU A 540 12.68 44.30 -19.13
C LEU A 540 12.41 45.73 -19.61
N ASP A 541 11.46 46.42 -18.99
CA ASP A 541 11.12 47.82 -19.32
C ASP A 541 12.26 48.79 -18.95
N ALA A 542 13.02 48.48 -17.90
CA ALA A 542 14.19 49.25 -17.46
C ALA A 542 15.51 48.88 -18.18
N GLY A 543 15.50 47.89 -19.08
CA GLY A 543 16.69 47.48 -19.85
C GLY A 543 17.80 46.80 -19.04
N ASN A 544 17.49 46.21 -17.88
CA ASN A 544 18.49 45.69 -16.94
C ASN A 544 18.67 44.16 -17.06
N GLU A 545 19.39 43.71 -18.10
CA GLU A 545 19.53 42.28 -18.43
C GLU A 545 20.24 41.43 -17.35
N ASP A 546 21.10 42.03 -16.54
CA ASP A 546 21.86 41.28 -15.52
C ASP A 546 20.98 40.86 -14.34
N GLN A 547 20.00 41.68 -13.93
CA GLN A 547 19.03 41.29 -12.90
C GLN A 547 18.10 40.15 -13.35
N ILE A 548 17.82 40.06 -14.65
CA ILE A 548 17.04 38.94 -15.24
C ILE A 548 17.83 37.62 -15.15
N LYS A 549 19.16 37.65 -15.28
CA LYS A 549 20.01 36.47 -15.09
C LYS A 549 20.00 36.00 -13.63
N HIS A 550 20.01 36.93 -12.67
CA HIS A 550 19.90 36.61 -11.24
C HIS A 550 18.53 36.02 -10.87
N LEU A 551 17.44 36.50 -11.47
CA LEU A 551 16.09 35.97 -11.24
C LEU A 551 15.95 34.49 -11.63
N ARG A 552 16.74 33.99 -12.60
CA ARG A 552 16.76 32.56 -12.98
C ARG A 552 17.32 31.64 -11.88
N LEU A 553 18.06 32.19 -10.91
CA LEU A 553 18.66 31.45 -9.81
C LEU A 553 17.73 31.32 -8.59
N ILE A 554 16.63 32.08 -8.57
CA ILE A 554 15.68 32.14 -7.46
C ILE A 554 14.51 31.17 -7.71
N PRO A 555 14.20 30.23 -6.81
CA PRO A 555 12.99 29.44 -6.90
C PRO A 555 11.76 30.22 -6.40
N PRO A 556 10.59 30.06 -7.02
CA PRO A 556 9.33 30.58 -6.46
C PRO A 556 8.82 29.76 -5.26
N ALA A 557 9.41 28.58 -4.99
CA ALA A 557 8.96 27.62 -3.98
C ALA A 557 9.83 27.62 -2.73
#